data_AF-A0A955NPL3-F1
#
_entry.id   AF-A0A955NPL3-F1
#
_cell.length_a   1.000
_cell.length_b   1.000
_cell.length_c   1.000
_cell.angle_alpha   90.00
_cell.angle_beta   90.00
_cell.angle_gamma   90.00
#
_symmetry.space_group_name_H-M   'P 1'
#
loop_
_entity.id
_entity.type
_entity.pdbx_description
1 polymer ?
#
loop_
_entity_poly.entity_id
_entity_poly.type
_entity_poly.pdbx_seq_one_letter_code
_entity_poly.pdbx_strand_id
1 'polypeptide(L)'
;MTLRSLFSGVSGLRSQSNAMDAIGNNIANVNTVGYKRARITFADLLYQTISGATGASEQQGGTNPVQIGLGVRTDSVDTIFTQGNSQQTGRLLDLSIRGGGFFQLTDGNGGAFFTRAGNFSLDEEGYITMPGSGLRLLGQLANDQGQIDPTQPAQEVQINYNTLSEAIPTDNAVLGGNLSTGETPTAASSLNTLVTVFDEDGLPLGLNAGDTIQISGGSHDTVPPSGVTNFAATDVLTIDATTTLGDLAEALTTTLRNLTGSNSLDVSVDPTGSFKFDTGSETLTDLQITAFDVNGTEKPVISRIFSEAGSGTEGLDADLDIGSNSFVLSRRLRQADVTSSTEVFDSQGNARTVVTTFARDTRNVPGQTDTLLTNLFDDAERSAGITVGSTIVIASTSDLGGGAAIGADLTVTTVTAGTTLEDLRADLETALNSVGGGGKTVTLLPDGSFQISSPTAINDMRVLVDPDAGGALPPAATALTRIFANTDP
;
A
#
# COMPACT_ATOMS: atom_id res chain seq x y z
N MET A 1 58.54 34.35 -73.59
CA MET A 1 57.78 33.65 -72.53
C MET A 1 58.77 32.94 -71.63
N THR A 2 59.13 33.55 -70.50
CA THR A 2 60.24 33.05 -69.67
C THR A 2 59.68 32.20 -68.53
N LEU A 3 60.07 30.92 -68.49
CA LEU A 3 59.72 29.83 -67.56
C LEU A 3 58.80 30.14 -66.36
N ARG A 4 59.07 31.19 -65.58
CA ARG A 4 58.25 31.65 -64.44
C ARG A 4 56.77 31.91 -64.78
N SER A 5 56.47 32.54 -65.92
CA SER A 5 55.07 32.81 -66.30
C SER A 5 54.32 31.52 -66.65
N LEU A 6 55.02 30.53 -67.20
CA LEU A 6 54.46 29.21 -67.51
C LEU A 6 54.18 28.44 -66.21
N PHE A 7 55.09 28.47 -65.23
CA PHE A 7 54.88 27.85 -63.92
C PHE A 7 53.71 28.47 -63.14
N SER A 8 53.57 29.80 -63.16
CA SER A 8 52.41 30.47 -62.56
C SER A 8 51.10 30.11 -63.27
N GLY A 9 51.11 29.98 -64.60
CA GLY A 9 49.93 29.56 -65.37
C GLY A 9 49.54 28.10 -65.11
N VAL A 10 50.52 27.19 -65.08
CA VAL A 10 50.31 25.76 -64.81
C VAL A 10 49.85 25.52 -63.38
N SER A 11 50.39 26.25 -62.40
CA SER A 11 49.93 26.16 -61.00
C SER A 11 48.48 26.63 -60.84
N GLY A 12 48.10 27.73 -61.50
CA GLY A 12 46.71 28.18 -61.56
C GLY A 12 45.75 27.15 -62.18
N LEU A 13 46.12 26.57 -63.32
CA LEU A 13 45.31 25.52 -63.98
C LEU A 13 45.16 24.28 -63.11
N ARG A 14 46.22 23.84 -62.43
CA ARG A 14 46.16 22.69 -61.52
C ARG A 14 45.26 22.95 -60.31
N SER A 15 45.40 24.11 -59.67
CA SER A 15 44.53 24.50 -58.56
C SER A 15 43.07 24.60 -58.99
N GLN A 16 42.80 25.16 -60.17
CA GLN A 16 41.45 25.21 -60.72
C GLN A 16 40.89 23.83 -61.06
N SER A 17 41.72 22.91 -61.57
CA SER A 17 41.32 21.51 -61.81
C SER A 17 40.88 20.83 -60.51
N ASN A 18 41.66 20.98 -59.43
CA ASN A 18 41.29 20.43 -58.12
C ASN A 18 39.95 21.01 -57.62
N ALA A 19 39.70 22.31 -57.83
CA ALA A 19 38.43 22.92 -57.45
C ALA A 19 37.26 22.41 -58.29
N MET A 20 37.47 22.17 -59.58
CA MET A 20 36.47 21.52 -60.43
C MET A 20 36.18 20.10 -59.97
N ASP A 21 37.18 19.34 -59.52
CA ASP A 21 36.99 17.99 -58.99
C ASP A 21 36.16 17.99 -57.70
N ALA A 22 36.42 18.93 -56.78
CA ALA A 22 35.62 19.07 -55.57
C ALA A 22 34.18 19.52 -55.87
N ILE A 23 33.98 20.44 -56.81
CA ILE A 23 32.64 20.85 -57.27
C ILE A 23 31.92 19.66 -57.91
N GLY A 24 32.61 18.90 -58.78
CA GLY A 24 32.09 17.69 -59.39
C GLY A 24 31.66 16.66 -58.36
N ASN A 25 32.47 16.43 -57.33
CA ASN A 25 32.15 15.53 -56.22
C ASN A 25 30.92 16.00 -55.41
N ASN A 26 30.82 17.31 -55.14
CA ASN A 26 29.66 17.89 -54.45
C ASN A 26 28.37 17.71 -55.27
N ILE A 27 28.43 17.93 -56.59
CA ILE A 27 27.27 17.77 -57.48
C ILE A 27 26.87 16.31 -57.58
N ALA A 28 27.84 15.39 -57.71
CA ALA A 28 27.58 13.97 -57.79
C ALA A 28 26.88 13.41 -56.53
N ASN A 29 27.16 13.98 -55.36
CA ASN A 29 26.62 13.53 -54.07
C ASN A 29 25.45 14.40 -53.55
N VAL A 30 24.79 15.18 -54.42
CA VAL A 30 23.69 16.08 -54.01
C VAL A 30 22.52 15.36 -53.32
N ASN A 31 22.26 14.10 -53.72
CA ASN A 31 21.19 13.28 -53.16
C ASN A 31 21.68 12.26 -52.12
N THR A 32 22.96 12.26 -51.79
CA THR A 32 23.53 11.34 -50.80
C THR A 32 23.17 11.82 -49.39
N VAL A 33 22.43 10.99 -48.65
CA VAL A 33 21.97 11.32 -47.29
C VAL A 33 23.16 11.56 -46.37
N GLY A 34 23.12 12.66 -45.61
CA GLY A 34 24.18 12.99 -44.65
C GLY A 34 25.48 13.53 -45.25
N TYR A 35 25.58 13.70 -46.58
CA TYR A 35 26.77 14.25 -47.23
C TYR A 35 27.06 15.69 -46.79
N LYS A 36 28.34 16.00 -46.62
CA LYS A 36 28.84 17.34 -46.25
C LYS A 36 29.74 17.85 -47.37
N ARG A 37 29.40 19.03 -47.92
CA ARG A 37 30.09 19.59 -49.07
C ARG A 37 31.54 19.95 -48.73
N ALA A 38 32.44 19.67 -49.67
CA ALA A 38 33.83 20.10 -49.62
C ALA A 38 34.01 21.49 -50.24
N ARG A 39 34.83 22.34 -49.63
CA ARG A 39 35.23 23.65 -50.17
C ARG A 39 36.75 23.72 -50.26
N ILE A 40 37.26 24.15 -51.41
CA ILE A 40 38.69 24.37 -51.62
C ILE A 40 39.05 25.82 -51.32
N THR A 41 40.13 26.01 -50.58
CA THR A 41 40.76 27.32 -50.35
C THR A 41 42.10 27.38 -51.08
N PHE A 42 42.43 28.53 -51.64
CA PHE A 42 43.69 28.78 -52.35
C PHE A 42 44.59 29.73 -51.56
N ALA A 43 45.90 29.53 -51.66
CA ALA A 43 46.92 30.43 -51.13
C ALA A 43 47.94 30.78 -52.21
N ASP A 44 48.44 32.01 -52.19
CA ASP A 44 49.54 32.41 -53.05
C ASP A 44 50.85 31.74 -52.63
N LEU A 45 51.74 31.56 -53.60
CA LEU A 45 53.10 31.11 -53.34
C LEU A 45 53.99 32.30 -52.97
N LEU A 46 55.10 32.03 -52.28
CA LEU A 46 56.05 33.07 -51.84
C LEU A 46 56.40 34.05 -52.97
N TYR A 47 56.46 35.33 -52.64
CA TYR A 47 56.88 36.37 -53.57
C TYR A 47 58.40 36.42 -53.70
N GLN A 48 58.91 36.46 -54.93
CA GLN A 48 60.32 36.73 -55.17
C GLN A 48 60.56 38.25 -55.19
N THR A 49 61.39 38.76 -54.28
CA THR A 49 61.76 40.18 -54.23
C THR A 49 62.95 40.45 -55.16
N ILE A 50 62.78 41.36 -56.12
CA ILE A 50 63.81 41.78 -57.09
C ILE A 50 64.54 43.03 -56.60
N SER A 51 63.81 43.96 -55.99
CA SER A 51 64.36 45.15 -55.34
C SER A 51 63.58 45.43 -54.07
N GLY A 52 64.28 45.72 -52.97
CA GLY A 52 63.68 46.07 -51.69
C GLY A 52 63.00 47.44 -51.72
N ALA A 53 62.13 47.70 -50.76
CA ALA A 53 61.58 49.03 -50.56
C ALA A 53 62.68 49.97 -50.08
N THR A 54 62.69 51.22 -50.55
CA THR A 54 63.61 52.25 -50.05
C THR A 54 62.83 53.40 -49.42
N GLY A 55 63.36 53.95 -48.33
CA GLY A 55 62.81 55.16 -47.70
C GLY A 55 63.10 56.40 -48.54
N ALA A 56 62.32 57.47 -48.34
CA ALA A 56 62.56 58.75 -49.02
C ALA A 56 63.88 59.40 -48.54
N SER A 57 64.58 60.08 -49.45
CA SER A 57 65.75 60.93 -49.17
C SER A 57 65.45 62.41 -49.45
N GLU A 58 66.37 63.32 -49.12
CA GLU A 58 66.19 64.77 -49.35
C GLU A 58 66.02 65.14 -50.83
N GLN A 59 66.39 64.26 -51.76
CA GLN A 59 66.42 64.54 -53.20
C GLN A 59 65.50 63.60 -54.01
N GLN A 60 64.94 62.54 -53.40
CA GLN A 60 64.06 61.56 -54.06
C GLN A 60 63.06 60.90 -53.09
N GLY A 61 61.84 60.63 -53.56
CA GLY A 61 60.83 59.88 -52.81
C GLY A 61 61.18 58.40 -52.63
N GLY A 62 60.53 57.73 -51.67
CA GLY A 62 60.72 56.30 -51.43
C GLY A 62 60.22 55.44 -52.59
N THR A 63 60.78 54.24 -52.75
CA THR A 63 60.39 53.29 -53.81
C THR A 63 59.69 52.06 -53.24
N ASN A 64 58.63 51.61 -53.92
CA ASN A 64 57.97 50.36 -53.58
C ASN A 64 58.87 49.14 -53.85
N PRO A 65 58.74 48.06 -53.09
CA PRO A 65 59.45 46.82 -53.39
C PRO A 65 58.93 46.25 -54.71
N VAL A 66 59.84 45.79 -55.56
CA VAL A 66 59.48 45.10 -56.81
C VAL A 66 59.43 43.61 -56.52
N GLN A 67 58.22 43.08 -56.40
CA GLN A 67 57.95 41.68 -56.08
C GLN A 67 57.16 41.00 -57.20
N ILE A 68 57.49 39.74 -57.47
CA ILE A 68 56.77 38.90 -58.43
C ILE A 68 56.26 37.67 -57.69
N GLY A 69 54.95 37.43 -57.73
CA GLY A 69 54.33 36.22 -57.19
C GLY A 69 54.72 34.99 -58.01
N LEU A 70 54.98 33.88 -57.32
CA LEU A 70 55.44 32.63 -57.95
C LEU A 70 54.30 31.67 -58.35
N GLY A 71 53.04 32.09 -58.17
CA GLY A 71 51.85 31.32 -58.53
C GLY A 71 50.89 31.11 -57.35
N VAL A 72 50.06 30.08 -57.45
CA VAL A 72 49.03 29.72 -56.46
C VAL A 72 49.11 28.23 -56.13
N ARG A 73 48.68 27.84 -54.93
CA ARG A 73 48.47 26.44 -54.55
C ARG A 73 47.12 26.25 -53.88
N THR A 74 46.66 25.01 -53.87
CA THR A 74 45.56 24.59 -52.99
C THR A 74 46.08 24.55 -51.55
N ASP A 75 45.40 25.23 -50.64
CA ASP A 75 45.79 25.35 -49.23
C ASP A 75 45.09 24.30 -48.37
N SER A 76 43.75 24.26 -48.43
CA SER A 76 42.93 23.29 -47.70
C SER A 76 41.72 22.83 -48.50
N VAL A 77 41.19 21.67 -48.10
CA VAL A 77 39.87 21.18 -48.50
C VAL A 77 39.05 21.01 -47.22
N ASP A 78 38.12 21.94 -46.99
CA ASP A 78 37.33 21.98 -45.77
C ASP A 78 35.97 21.31 -45.98
N THR A 79 35.53 20.50 -45.02
CA THR A 79 34.17 19.97 -44.98
C THR A 79 33.24 20.94 -44.28
N ILE A 80 32.15 21.34 -44.93
CA ILE A 80 31.20 22.31 -44.37
C ILE A 80 30.03 21.56 -43.69
N PHE A 81 29.92 21.71 -42.36
CA PHE A 81 28.93 21.01 -41.51
C PHE A 81 27.59 21.74 -41.36
N THR A 82 27.18 22.56 -42.34
CA THR A 82 25.88 23.22 -42.30
C THR A 82 24.73 22.20 -42.32
N GLN A 83 23.63 22.52 -41.63
CA GLN A 83 22.41 21.71 -41.62
C GLN A 83 21.69 21.84 -42.97
N GLY A 84 21.27 20.71 -43.53
CA GLY A 84 20.43 20.66 -44.74
C GLY A 84 18.95 20.55 -44.40
N ASN A 85 18.12 20.59 -45.44
CA ASN A 85 16.68 20.36 -45.31
C ASN A 85 16.41 18.89 -44.91
N SER A 86 15.47 18.68 -44.00
CA SER A 86 14.99 17.34 -43.65
C SER A 86 13.76 17.01 -44.49
N GLN A 87 13.69 15.78 -45.00
CA GLN A 87 12.53 15.26 -45.72
C GLN A 87 11.93 14.11 -44.92
N GLN A 88 10.61 14.07 -44.82
CA GLN A 88 9.90 12.98 -44.15
C GLN A 88 9.81 11.77 -45.09
N THR A 89 10.24 10.60 -44.62
CA THR A 89 10.25 9.36 -45.41
C THR A 89 9.10 8.41 -45.05
N GLY A 90 8.47 8.59 -43.89
CA GLY A 90 7.40 7.71 -43.41
C GLY A 90 7.87 6.36 -42.82
N ARG A 91 9.19 6.09 -42.82
CA ARG A 91 9.76 4.87 -42.24
C ARG A 91 10.21 5.12 -40.80
N LEU A 92 9.85 4.22 -39.89
CA LEU A 92 10.07 4.40 -38.44
C LEU A 92 11.57 4.49 -38.07
N LEU A 93 12.42 3.70 -38.73
CA LEU A 93 13.86 3.65 -38.47
C LEU A 93 14.66 4.72 -39.24
N ASP A 94 14.00 5.63 -39.95
CA ASP A 94 14.66 6.76 -40.59
C ASP A 94 14.76 7.94 -39.62
N LEU A 95 15.96 8.18 -39.14
CA LEU A 95 16.22 9.21 -38.13
C LEU A 95 17.04 10.36 -38.73
N SER A 96 16.75 11.58 -38.28
CA SER A 96 17.56 12.74 -38.60
C SER A 96 17.82 13.58 -37.35
N ILE A 97 19.09 13.89 -37.09
CA ILE A 97 19.46 14.79 -35.99
C ILE A 97 19.21 16.23 -36.45
N ARG A 98 18.60 17.07 -35.61
CA ARG A 98 18.53 18.52 -35.81
C ARG A 98 19.58 19.18 -34.92
N GLY A 99 20.47 19.97 -35.52
CA GLY A 99 21.59 20.61 -34.81
C GLY A 99 22.89 19.81 -34.89
N GLY A 100 23.79 20.05 -33.94
CA GLY A 100 25.07 19.35 -33.83
C GLY A 100 24.90 17.93 -33.32
N GLY A 101 25.70 16.99 -33.84
CA GLY A 101 25.70 15.59 -33.41
C GLY A 101 25.87 14.61 -34.57
N PHE A 102 26.26 13.38 -34.21
CA PHE A 102 26.43 12.23 -35.11
C PHE A 102 25.86 10.98 -34.44
N PHE A 103 25.44 10.02 -35.25
CA PHE A 103 25.16 8.67 -34.78
C PHE A 103 26.47 7.91 -34.64
N GLN A 104 26.58 7.11 -33.58
CA GLN A 104 27.73 6.25 -33.33
C GLN A 104 27.40 4.82 -33.78
N LEU A 105 28.32 4.23 -34.53
CA LEU A 105 28.20 2.92 -35.14
C LEU A 105 29.40 2.05 -34.72
N THR A 106 29.24 0.73 -34.77
CA THR A 106 30.31 -0.25 -34.53
C THR A 106 30.34 -1.33 -35.61
N ASP A 107 31.53 -1.87 -35.87
CA ASP A 107 31.75 -3.07 -36.68
C ASP A 107 31.75 -4.37 -35.84
N GLY A 108 31.49 -4.25 -34.53
CA GLY A 108 31.54 -5.36 -33.57
C GLY A 108 32.95 -5.69 -33.06
N ASN A 109 34.00 -5.11 -33.65
CA ASN A 109 35.39 -5.33 -33.25
C ASN A 109 35.96 -4.19 -32.37
N GLY A 110 35.07 -3.37 -31.80
CA GLY A 110 35.41 -2.22 -30.96
C GLY A 110 35.76 -0.94 -31.74
N GLY A 111 35.61 -0.92 -33.07
CA GLY A 111 35.78 0.28 -33.88
C GLY A 111 34.55 1.18 -33.82
N ALA A 112 34.67 2.39 -33.27
CA ALA A 112 33.58 3.38 -33.29
C ALA A 112 33.63 4.24 -34.56
N PHE A 113 32.52 4.26 -35.31
CA PHE A 113 32.33 5.08 -36.51
C PHE A 113 31.25 6.13 -36.27
N PHE A 114 31.36 7.28 -36.95
CA PHE A 114 30.40 8.37 -36.82
C PHE A 114 29.74 8.64 -38.17
N THR A 115 28.40 8.70 -38.19
CA THR A 115 27.64 9.03 -39.39
C THR A 115 26.59 10.09 -39.11
N ARG A 116 26.23 10.84 -40.15
CA ARG A 116 25.07 11.74 -40.13
C ARG A 116 23.88 11.17 -40.89
N ALA A 117 24.08 10.09 -41.63
CA ALA A 117 23.03 9.37 -42.31
C ALA A 117 22.27 8.50 -41.29
N GLY A 118 20.95 8.58 -41.27
CA GLY A 118 20.11 7.81 -40.35
C GLY A 118 19.15 6.88 -41.07
N ASN A 119 19.59 6.30 -42.18
CA ASN A 119 18.84 5.31 -42.94
C ASN A 119 19.05 3.90 -42.36
N PHE A 120 18.55 3.66 -41.16
CA PHE A 120 18.75 2.38 -40.47
C PHE A 120 17.76 1.30 -40.94
N SER A 121 18.12 0.05 -40.69
CA SER A 121 17.30 -1.15 -40.86
C SER A 121 17.50 -2.07 -39.67
N LEU A 122 16.66 -3.09 -39.56
CA LEU A 122 16.82 -4.13 -38.55
C LEU A 122 17.40 -5.38 -39.22
N ASP A 123 18.37 -6.05 -38.57
CA ASP A 123 18.87 -7.35 -39.00
C ASP A 123 18.04 -8.52 -38.42
N GLU A 124 18.41 -9.76 -38.78
CA GLU A 124 17.68 -10.97 -38.37
C GLU A 124 17.73 -11.20 -36.86
N GLU A 125 18.85 -10.82 -36.23
CA GLU A 125 19.06 -10.92 -34.79
C GLU A 125 18.44 -9.73 -34.01
N GLY A 126 17.82 -8.76 -34.70
CA GLY A 126 17.13 -7.63 -34.09
C GLY A 126 18.00 -6.41 -33.79
N TYR A 127 19.26 -6.38 -34.23
CA TYR A 127 20.11 -5.18 -34.13
C TYR A 127 19.70 -4.12 -35.16
N ILE A 128 19.83 -2.87 -34.74
CA ILE A 128 19.67 -1.73 -35.65
C ILE A 128 20.98 -1.55 -36.44
N THR A 129 20.93 -1.75 -37.74
CA THR A 129 22.09 -1.72 -38.63
C THR A 129 21.95 -0.68 -39.74
N MET A 130 23.06 -0.23 -40.31
CA MET A 130 23.06 0.55 -41.54
C MET A 130 23.19 -0.42 -42.75
N PRO A 131 22.17 -0.55 -43.62
CA PRO A 131 22.15 -1.59 -44.65
C PRO A 131 23.30 -1.52 -45.66
N GLY A 132 23.85 -0.32 -45.90
CA GLY A 132 24.95 -0.14 -46.85
C GLY A 132 26.31 -0.60 -46.34
N SER A 133 26.52 -0.65 -45.02
CA SER A 133 27.82 -1.00 -44.42
C SER A 133 27.77 -2.19 -43.46
N GLY A 134 26.57 -2.62 -43.03
CA GLY A 134 26.39 -3.65 -42.01
C GLY A 134 26.78 -3.20 -40.60
N LEU A 135 27.10 -1.91 -40.40
CA LEU A 135 27.51 -1.40 -39.09
C LEU A 135 26.31 -1.30 -38.16
N ARG A 136 26.50 -1.65 -36.88
CA ARG A 136 25.46 -1.64 -35.85
C ARG A 136 25.40 -0.32 -35.11
N LEU A 137 24.21 0.15 -34.77
CA LEU A 137 23.97 1.37 -34.01
C LEU A 137 24.31 1.15 -32.54
N LEU A 138 25.11 2.07 -31.99
CA LEU A 138 25.40 2.12 -30.56
C LEU A 138 24.44 3.06 -29.84
N GLY A 139 24.01 2.66 -28.65
CA GLY A 139 23.12 3.43 -27.79
C GLY A 139 23.20 2.98 -26.34
N GLN A 140 22.47 3.66 -25.46
CA GLN A 140 22.36 3.26 -24.07
C GLN A 140 21.16 2.34 -23.91
N LEU A 141 21.39 1.18 -23.32
CA LEU A 141 20.35 0.19 -23.07
C LEU A 141 19.62 0.52 -21.77
N ALA A 142 18.34 0.18 -21.71
CA ALA A 142 17.59 0.20 -20.46
C ALA A 142 18.01 -0.99 -19.59
N ASN A 143 18.05 -0.78 -18.28
CA ASN A 143 18.21 -1.87 -17.31
C ASN A 143 16.90 -2.65 -17.13
N ASP A 144 16.91 -3.71 -16.31
CA ASP A 144 15.74 -4.56 -16.03
C ASP A 144 14.55 -3.81 -15.42
N GLN A 145 14.77 -2.59 -14.92
CA GLN A 145 13.74 -1.70 -14.38
C GLN A 145 13.24 -0.67 -15.42
N GLY A 146 13.66 -0.79 -16.68
CA GLY A 146 13.31 0.12 -17.76
C GLY A 146 13.99 1.49 -17.70
N GLN A 147 14.99 1.68 -16.82
CA GLN A 147 15.72 2.93 -16.68
C GLN A 147 16.93 2.96 -17.61
N ILE A 148 17.12 4.07 -18.32
CA ILE A 148 18.28 4.32 -19.19
C ILE A 148 19.30 5.14 -18.40
N ASP A 149 20.46 4.57 -18.12
CA ASP A 149 21.56 5.25 -17.42
C ASP A 149 22.50 5.93 -18.43
N PRO A 150 22.59 7.28 -18.43
CA PRO A 150 23.42 8.01 -19.37
C PRO A 150 24.92 7.93 -19.11
N THR A 151 25.33 7.36 -17.97
CA THR A 151 26.74 7.26 -17.57
C THR A 151 27.41 5.99 -18.07
N GLN A 152 26.62 4.98 -18.46
CA GLN A 152 27.12 3.72 -18.98
C GLN A 152 27.69 3.87 -20.39
N PRO A 153 28.69 3.05 -20.77
CA PRO A 153 29.19 3.01 -22.14
C PRO A 153 28.07 2.60 -23.10
N ALA A 154 28.08 3.19 -24.29
CA ALA A 154 27.14 2.81 -25.35
C ALA A 154 27.40 1.37 -25.81
N GLN A 155 26.33 0.60 -25.95
CA GLN A 155 26.32 -0.79 -26.39
C GLN A 155 25.49 -0.95 -27.66
N GLU A 156 25.57 -2.11 -28.30
CA GLU A 156 24.80 -2.42 -29.51
C GLU A 156 23.30 -2.44 -29.18
N VAL A 157 22.52 -1.67 -29.93
CA VAL A 157 21.06 -1.63 -29.72
C VAL A 157 20.42 -2.82 -30.39
N GLN A 158 19.91 -3.75 -29.58
CA GLN A 158 19.18 -4.94 -30.01
C GLN A 158 17.72 -4.87 -29.56
N ILE A 159 16.80 -5.08 -30.50
CA ILE A 159 15.37 -5.20 -30.26
C ILE A 159 15.01 -6.67 -30.31
N ASN A 160 14.77 -7.28 -29.15
CA ASN A 160 14.35 -8.67 -29.07
C ASN A 160 12.83 -8.78 -29.28
N TYR A 161 12.43 -9.53 -30.31
CA TYR A 161 11.00 -9.79 -30.60
C TYR A 161 10.41 -10.96 -29.80
N ASN A 162 11.27 -11.79 -29.22
CA ASN A 162 10.89 -13.03 -28.54
C ASN A 162 10.92 -12.91 -27.01
N THR A 163 11.23 -11.74 -26.46
CA THR A 163 11.16 -11.51 -25.02
C THR A 163 9.74 -11.12 -24.65
N LEU A 164 8.98 -12.10 -24.15
CA LEU A 164 7.74 -11.81 -23.43
C LEU A 164 8.09 -11.05 -22.16
N SER A 165 7.38 -9.96 -21.89
CA SER A 165 7.46 -9.29 -20.60
C SER A 165 7.07 -10.30 -19.51
N GLU A 166 7.89 -10.43 -18.48
CA GLU A 166 7.56 -11.29 -17.35
C GLU A 166 6.31 -10.76 -16.63
N ALA A 167 5.51 -11.68 -16.09
CA ALA A 167 4.39 -11.32 -15.26
C ALA A 167 4.90 -10.70 -13.95
N ILE A 168 4.38 -9.53 -13.58
CA ILE A 168 4.72 -8.88 -12.33
C ILE A 168 3.65 -9.27 -11.30
N PRO A 169 4.00 -10.00 -10.22
CA PRO A 169 3.05 -10.33 -9.18
C PRO A 169 2.56 -9.07 -8.47
N THR A 170 1.33 -9.10 -7.97
CA THR A 170 0.78 -7.97 -7.20
C THR A 170 1.44 -7.90 -5.83
N ASP A 171 2.26 -6.87 -5.58
CA ASP A 171 2.94 -6.69 -4.29
C ASP A 171 2.01 -6.16 -3.19
N ASN A 172 1.17 -5.17 -3.51
CA ASN A 172 0.28 -4.52 -2.56
C ASN A 172 -1.08 -4.22 -3.19
N ALA A 173 -2.16 -4.50 -2.45
CA ALA A 173 -3.52 -4.08 -2.79
C ALA A 173 -4.10 -3.28 -1.62
N VAL A 174 -4.58 -2.05 -1.89
CA VAL A 174 -5.19 -1.19 -0.87
C VAL A 174 -6.68 -1.13 -1.12
N LEU A 175 -7.46 -1.55 -0.13
CA LEU A 175 -8.91 -1.47 -0.13
C LEU A 175 -9.38 -0.43 0.90
N GLY A 176 -10.32 0.43 0.51
CA GLY A 176 -10.91 1.43 1.39
C GLY A 176 -12.39 1.65 1.06
N GLY A 177 -13.20 1.86 2.08
CA GLY A 177 -14.64 2.09 1.95
C GLY A 177 -15.25 2.61 3.25
N ASN A 178 -16.44 3.20 3.15
CA ASN A 178 -17.20 3.70 4.29
C ASN A 178 -18.32 2.70 4.62
N LEU A 179 -18.47 2.35 5.89
CA LEU A 179 -19.59 1.55 6.40
C LEU A 179 -20.66 2.47 7.00
N SER A 180 -21.94 2.21 6.71
CA SER A 180 -23.05 2.98 7.27
C SER A 180 -23.21 2.66 8.75
N THR A 181 -23.31 3.69 9.60
CA THR A 181 -23.45 3.52 11.06
C THR A 181 -24.88 3.11 11.48
N GLY A 182 -25.87 3.33 10.61
CA GLY A 182 -27.29 3.12 10.89
C GLY A 182 -27.89 1.80 10.36
N GLU A 183 -27.14 1.03 9.57
CA GLU A 183 -27.62 -0.26 9.05
C GLU A 183 -27.41 -1.37 10.09
N THR A 184 -28.43 -2.22 10.26
CA THR A 184 -28.34 -3.44 11.07
C THR A 184 -27.90 -4.61 10.19
N PRO A 185 -26.86 -5.36 10.57
CA PRO A 185 -26.42 -6.52 9.78
C PRO A 185 -27.55 -7.51 9.53
N THR A 186 -27.62 -8.04 8.32
CA THR A 186 -28.65 -9.03 7.96
C THR A 186 -28.34 -10.36 8.63
N ALA A 187 -29.36 -11.02 9.18
CA ALA A 187 -29.20 -12.35 9.76
C ALA A 187 -28.77 -13.35 8.67
N ALA A 188 -27.87 -14.27 9.02
CA ALA A 188 -27.47 -15.32 8.09
C ALA A 188 -28.67 -16.26 7.81
N SER A 189 -28.63 -16.92 6.67
CA SER A 189 -29.65 -17.85 6.15
C SER A 189 -28.95 -19.03 5.47
N SER A 190 -29.72 -20.05 5.08
CA SER A 190 -29.17 -21.24 4.41
C SER A 190 -28.37 -20.94 3.14
N LEU A 191 -28.59 -19.81 2.47
CA LEU A 191 -27.91 -19.44 1.22
C LEU A 191 -26.58 -18.70 1.42
N ASN A 192 -26.24 -18.34 2.66
CA ASN A 192 -25.02 -17.61 2.95
C ASN A 192 -23.81 -18.53 2.88
N THR A 193 -22.76 -18.11 2.16
CA THR A 193 -21.52 -18.87 2.07
C THR A 193 -20.79 -18.86 3.40
N LEU A 194 -20.25 -20.00 3.84
CA LEU A 194 -19.62 -20.15 5.16
C LEU A 194 -18.48 -19.16 5.40
N VAL A 195 -17.75 -18.78 4.35
CA VAL A 195 -16.64 -17.81 4.38
C VAL A 195 -17.11 -16.38 4.64
N THR A 196 -18.40 -16.07 4.41
CA THR A 196 -19.00 -14.74 4.60
C THR A 196 -19.78 -14.59 5.90
N VAL A 197 -19.75 -15.62 6.75
CA VAL A 197 -20.51 -15.65 8.00
C VAL A 197 -19.65 -15.18 9.17
N PHE A 198 -20.26 -14.35 10.00
CA PHE A 198 -19.68 -13.79 11.23
C PHE A 198 -20.56 -14.16 12.42
N ASP A 199 -19.96 -14.16 13.62
CA ASP A 199 -20.74 -14.28 14.84
C ASP A 199 -21.54 -12.99 15.15
N GLU A 200 -22.36 -13.02 16.19
CA GLU A 200 -23.15 -11.86 16.62
C GLU A 200 -22.30 -10.65 17.02
N ASP A 201 -21.02 -10.90 17.31
CA ASP A 201 -20.01 -9.96 17.75
C ASP A 201 -19.23 -9.36 16.56
N GLY A 202 -19.43 -9.85 15.33
CA GLY A 202 -18.72 -9.41 14.12
C GLY A 202 -17.34 -10.03 13.94
N LEU A 203 -17.01 -11.07 14.70
CA LEU A 203 -15.80 -11.88 14.50
C LEU A 203 -16.04 -12.90 13.38
N PRO A 204 -15.13 -13.02 12.39
CA PRO A 204 -15.26 -14.04 11.36
C PRO A 204 -15.09 -15.44 11.95
N LEU A 205 -15.77 -16.43 11.36
CA LEU A 205 -15.58 -17.85 11.71
C LEU A 205 -14.16 -18.36 11.40
N GLY A 206 -13.38 -17.61 10.61
CA GLY A 206 -12.00 -17.93 10.27
C GLY A 206 -11.85 -19.06 9.24
N LEU A 207 -12.93 -19.39 8.53
CA LEU A 207 -12.99 -20.40 7.48
C LEU A 207 -12.52 -19.84 6.14
N ASN A 208 -11.69 -20.62 5.44
CA ASN A 208 -11.17 -20.30 4.11
C ASN A 208 -11.49 -21.43 3.13
N ALA A 209 -11.45 -21.13 1.84
CA ALA A 209 -11.56 -22.16 0.82
C ALA A 209 -10.43 -23.19 0.97
N GLY A 210 -10.78 -24.47 1.04
CA GLY A 210 -9.89 -25.60 1.30
C GLY A 210 -9.88 -26.08 2.76
N ASP A 211 -10.41 -25.30 3.70
CA ASP A 211 -10.60 -25.77 5.08
C ASP A 211 -11.65 -26.90 5.10
N THR A 212 -11.59 -27.78 6.09
CA THR A 212 -12.52 -28.92 6.22
C THR A 212 -13.30 -28.86 7.52
N ILE A 213 -14.56 -29.27 7.50
CA ILE A 213 -15.41 -29.43 8.68
C ILE A 213 -15.64 -30.93 8.88
N GLN A 214 -15.21 -31.42 10.02
CA GLN A 214 -15.39 -32.80 10.44
C GLN A 214 -16.57 -32.87 11.42
N ILE A 215 -17.49 -33.79 11.16
CA ILE A 215 -18.67 -34.04 12.00
C ILE A 215 -18.54 -35.44 12.59
N SER A 216 -18.63 -35.57 13.91
CA SER A 216 -18.59 -36.85 14.63
C SER A 216 -19.62 -36.90 15.75
N GLY A 217 -20.24 -38.06 15.99
CA GLY A 217 -21.20 -38.25 17.09
C GLY A 217 -21.39 -39.71 17.46
N GLY A 218 -22.05 -39.97 18.59
CA GLY A 218 -22.42 -41.31 19.07
C GLY A 218 -23.93 -41.50 19.28
N SER A 219 -24.40 -42.75 19.21
CA SER A 219 -25.77 -43.15 19.55
C SER A 219 -25.82 -43.77 20.95
N HIS A 220 -26.82 -43.40 21.76
CA HIS A 220 -27.08 -43.97 23.09
C HIS A 220 -28.16 -45.05 23.01
N ASP A 221 -27.88 -46.21 22.41
CA ASP A 221 -28.72 -47.39 22.67
C ASP A 221 -28.14 -48.20 23.84
N THR A 222 -28.96 -48.47 24.84
CA THR A 222 -28.56 -48.91 26.19
C THR A 222 -28.29 -50.41 26.33
N VAL A 223 -28.14 -51.19 25.26
CA VAL A 223 -27.62 -52.56 25.36
C VAL A 223 -26.81 -52.92 24.10
N PRO A 224 -25.46 -53.00 24.15
CA PRO A 224 -24.72 -53.63 23.08
C PRO A 224 -24.90 -55.15 23.19
N PRO A 225 -25.43 -55.85 22.17
CA PRO A 225 -25.14 -57.26 22.04
C PRO A 225 -23.67 -57.35 21.64
N SER A 226 -22.81 -57.63 22.63
CA SER A 226 -21.42 -58.06 22.43
C SER A 226 -20.51 -57.08 21.68
N GLY A 227 -19.84 -56.20 22.42
CA GLY A 227 -18.43 -55.87 22.16
C GLY A 227 -18.11 -54.91 21.02
N VAL A 228 -19.00 -53.99 20.65
CA VAL A 228 -18.66 -52.88 19.73
C VAL A 228 -18.78 -51.56 20.48
N THR A 229 -17.63 -51.01 20.89
CA THR A 229 -17.48 -49.62 21.34
C THR A 229 -17.16 -48.75 20.13
N ASN A 230 -17.81 -47.59 20.03
CA ASN A 230 -17.60 -46.51 19.05
C ASN A 230 -18.04 -46.77 17.61
N PHE A 231 -19.28 -46.43 17.30
CA PHE A 231 -19.64 -46.01 15.94
C PHE A 231 -19.24 -44.55 15.76
N ALA A 232 -18.03 -44.29 15.26
CA ALA A 232 -17.63 -42.97 14.82
C ALA A 232 -17.95 -42.83 13.32
N ALA A 233 -19.14 -42.34 12.96
CA ALA A 233 -19.30 -41.79 11.62
C ALA A 233 -18.54 -40.47 11.60
N THR A 234 -17.54 -40.38 10.74
CA THR A 234 -16.80 -39.15 10.47
C THR A 234 -17.14 -38.75 9.05
N ASP A 235 -17.97 -37.71 8.89
CA ASP A 235 -18.15 -37.08 7.58
C ASP A 235 -17.32 -35.80 7.52
N VAL A 236 -16.82 -35.50 6.32
CA VAL A 236 -15.91 -34.38 6.09
C VAL A 236 -16.46 -33.51 4.97
N LEU A 237 -16.92 -32.31 5.33
CA LEU A 237 -17.30 -31.29 4.37
C LEU A 237 -16.07 -30.42 4.04
N THR A 238 -15.69 -30.36 2.76
CA THR A 238 -14.65 -29.43 2.30
C THR A 238 -15.28 -28.10 1.93
N ILE A 239 -14.75 -27.01 2.48
CA ILE A 239 -15.25 -25.65 2.25
C ILE A 239 -14.68 -25.13 0.93
N ASP A 240 -15.56 -24.63 0.07
CA ASP A 240 -15.19 -23.86 -1.11
C ASP A 240 -15.89 -22.49 -1.12
N ALA A 241 -15.64 -21.69 -2.15
CA ALA A 241 -16.22 -20.34 -2.27
C ALA A 241 -17.76 -20.32 -2.41
N THR A 242 -18.38 -21.47 -2.66
CA THR A 242 -19.82 -21.65 -2.86
C THR A 242 -20.50 -22.40 -1.71
N THR A 243 -19.76 -23.12 -0.87
CA THR A 243 -20.32 -23.83 0.28
C THR A 243 -21.09 -22.91 1.20
N THR A 244 -22.34 -23.27 1.46
CA THR A 244 -23.32 -22.51 2.22
C THR A 244 -23.65 -23.13 3.57
N LEU A 245 -24.31 -22.36 4.45
CA LEU A 245 -24.87 -22.89 5.69
C LEU A 245 -25.88 -24.03 5.43
N GLY A 246 -26.58 -24.01 4.29
CA GLY A 246 -27.46 -25.09 3.86
C GLY A 246 -26.72 -26.38 3.54
N ASP A 247 -25.58 -26.28 2.85
CA ASP A 247 -24.74 -27.45 2.54
C ASP A 247 -24.18 -28.09 3.82
N LEU A 248 -23.84 -27.26 4.83
CA LEU A 248 -23.45 -27.76 6.15
C LEU A 248 -24.62 -28.46 6.87
N ALA A 249 -25.84 -27.91 6.79
CA ALA A 249 -27.03 -28.55 7.36
C ALA A 249 -27.34 -29.90 6.72
N GLU A 250 -27.15 -30.02 5.40
CA GLU A 250 -27.32 -31.28 4.67
C GLU A 250 -26.25 -32.31 5.05
N ALA A 251 -24.99 -31.89 5.18
CA ALA A 251 -23.90 -32.75 5.67
C ALA A 251 -24.17 -33.26 7.10
N LEU A 252 -24.64 -32.37 7.99
CA LEU A 252 -25.08 -32.72 9.34
C LEU A 252 -26.23 -33.73 9.34
N THR A 253 -27.26 -33.47 8.55
CA THR A 253 -28.41 -34.38 8.40
C THR A 253 -27.96 -35.76 7.93
N THR A 254 -27.12 -35.81 6.91
CA THR A 254 -26.61 -37.06 6.34
C THR A 254 -25.80 -37.85 7.37
N THR A 255 -24.89 -37.18 8.08
CA THR A 255 -24.06 -37.80 9.13
C THR A 255 -24.92 -38.38 10.25
N LEU A 256 -25.91 -37.61 10.74
CA LEU A 256 -26.76 -38.03 11.85
C LEU A 256 -27.74 -39.14 11.47
N ARG A 257 -28.28 -39.14 10.24
CA ARG A 257 -29.07 -40.27 9.71
C ARG A 257 -28.23 -41.54 9.60
N ASN A 258 -26.96 -41.43 9.19
CA ASN A 258 -26.04 -42.56 9.13
C ASN A 258 -25.68 -43.10 10.52
N LEU A 259 -25.58 -42.24 11.54
CA LEU A 259 -25.29 -42.63 12.93
C LEU A 259 -26.46 -43.36 13.60
N THR A 260 -27.69 -42.90 13.36
CA THR A 260 -28.90 -43.43 14.02
C THR A 260 -29.62 -44.49 13.20
N GLY A 261 -29.39 -44.55 11.89
CA GLY A 261 -30.16 -45.38 10.95
C GLY A 261 -31.61 -44.89 10.75
N SER A 262 -31.96 -43.72 11.31
CA SER A 262 -33.30 -43.15 11.25
C SER A 262 -33.44 -42.14 10.11
N ASN A 263 -34.54 -42.22 9.37
CA ASN A 263 -34.89 -41.23 8.33
C ASN A 263 -35.68 -40.04 8.89
N SER A 264 -36.06 -40.08 10.17
CA SER A 264 -36.88 -39.04 10.79
C SER A 264 -36.08 -37.80 11.19
N LEU A 265 -34.75 -37.90 11.16
CA LEU A 265 -33.88 -36.87 11.68
C LEU A 265 -33.55 -35.85 10.59
N ASP A 266 -33.64 -34.56 10.91
CA ASP A 266 -33.42 -33.47 9.95
C ASP A 266 -32.73 -32.27 10.61
N VAL A 267 -31.84 -31.61 9.87
CA VAL A 267 -31.16 -30.39 10.30
C VAL A 267 -31.50 -29.28 9.31
N SER A 268 -32.05 -28.19 9.81
CA SER A 268 -32.42 -27.02 9.01
C SER A 268 -31.76 -25.75 9.55
N VAL A 269 -31.66 -24.71 8.70
CA VAL A 269 -31.16 -23.39 9.11
C VAL A 269 -32.33 -22.42 9.11
N ASP A 270 -32.57 -21.78 10.25
CA ASP A 270 -33.57 -20.74 10.37
C ASP A 270 -33.17 -19.46 9.62
N PRO A 271 -34.13 -18.56 9.33
CA PRO A 271 -33.86 -17.22 8.78
C PRO A 271 -32.96 -16.35 9.67
N THR A 272 -32.66 -16.79 10.90
CA THR A 272 -31.78 -16.13 11.86
C THR A 272 -30.36 -16.70 11.87
N GLY A 273 -30.07 -17.67 11.00
CA GLY A 273 -28.77 -18.33 10.88
C GLY A 273 -28.53 -19.41 11.91
N SER A 274 -29.55 -19.75 12.70
CA SER A 274 -29.51 -20.78 13.74
C SER A 274 -29.80 -22.15 13.13
N PHE A 275 -29.01 -23.17 13.48
CA PHE A 275 -29.35 -24.55 13.13
C PHE A 275 -30.49 -25.04 14.02
N LYS A 276 -31.39 -25.83 13.44
CA LYS A 276 -32.48 -26.54 14.11
C LYS A 276 -32.33 -28.02 13.82
N PHE A 277 -32.33 -28.81 14.88
CA PHE A 277 -32.26 -30.26 14.81
C PHE A 277 -33.62 -30.81 15.23
N ASP A 278 -34.26 -31.55 14.33
CA ASP A 278 -35.44 -32.35 14.61
C ASP A 278 -34.97 -33.80 14.74
N THR A 279 -34.89 -34.30 15.98
CA THR A 279 -34.41 -35.65 16.28
C THR A 279 -35.54 -36.68 16.34
N GLY A 280 -36.80 -36.25 16.22
CA GLY A 280 -37.96 -37.12 16.41
C GLY A 280 -37.99 -37.77 17.80
N SER A 281 -37.72 -39.08 17.87
CA SER A 281 -37.68 -39.87 19.12
C SER A 281 -36.27 -40.39 19.45
N GLU A 282 -35.25 -40.01 18.67
CA GLU A 282 -33.88 -40.50 18.84
C GLU A 282 -33.09 -39.62 19.81
N THR A 283 -32.22 -40.24 20.61
CA THR A 283 -31.26 -39.55 21.49
C THR A 283 -29.86 -39.58 20.86
N LEU A 284 -29.21 -38.42 20.80
CA LEU A 284 -27.86 -38.24 20.27
C LEU A 284 -26.92 -37.86 21.40
N THR A 285 -25.80 -38.56 21.56
CA THR A 285 -24.78 -38.21 22.56
C THR A 285 -23.45 -37.89 21.89
N ASP A 286 -22.68 -36.99 22.50
CA ASP A 286 -21.30 -36.66 22.07
C ASP A 286 -21.18 -36.13 20.62
N LEU A 287 -22.14 -35.34 20.14
CA LEU A 287 -22.01 -34.67 18.84
C LEU A 287 -20.93 -33.57 18.91
N GLN A 288 -19.93 -33.68 18.04
CA GLN A 288 -18.83 -32.75 17.89
C GLN A 288 -18.71 -32.30 16.43
N ILE A 289 -18.55 -30.99 16.23
CA ILE A 289 -18.31 -30.37 14.92
C ILE A 289 -17.03 -29.56 15.03
N THR A 290 -15.99 -29.98 14.31
CA THR A 290 -14.65 -29.39 14.40
C THR A 290 -14.20 -28.97 13.01
N ALA A 291 -13.63 -27.77 12.89
CA ALA A 291 -13.04 -27.30 11.63
C ALA A 291 -11.52 -27.41 11.67
N PHE A 292 -10.92 -27.76 10.54
CA PHE A 292 -9.48 -27.87 10.34
C PHE A 292 -9.04 -27.01 9.16
N ASP A 293 -7.86 -26.41 9.26
CA ASP A 293 -7.23 -25.73 8.14
C ASP A 293 -6.74 -26.72 7.06
N VAL A 294 -6.31 -26.19 5.92
CA VAL A 294 -5.70 -26.98 4.82
C VAL A 294 -4.50 -27.84 5.23
N ASN A 295 -3.89 -27.56 6.38
CA ASN A 295 -2.74 -28.29 6.93
C ASN A 295 -3.14 -29.28 8.05
N GLY A 296 -4.43 -29.40 8.35
CA GLY A 296 -4.95 -30.28 9.41
C GLY A 296 -4.85 -29.69 10.82
N THR A 297 -4.63 -28.39 10.96
CA THR A 297 -4.62 -27.69 12.27
C THR A 297 -6.05 -27.29 12.64
N GLU A 298 -6.49 -27.63 13.85
CA GLU A 298 -7.82 -27.27 14.34
C GLU A 298 -8.03 -25.74 14.38
N LYS A 299 -9.17 -25.27 13.86
CA LYS A 299 -9.62 -23.88 13.94
C LYS A 299 -10.44 -23.69 15.23
N PRO A 300 -9.95 -22.93 16.22
CA PRO A 300 -10.55 -22.87 17.55
C PRO A 300 -11.90 -22.15 17.63
N VAL A 301 -12.29 -21.40 16.59
CA VAL A 301 -13.50 -20.56 16.59
C VAL A 301 -14.77 -21.40 16.44
N ILE A 302 -14.76 -22.41 15.58
CA ILE A 302 -15.89 -23.32 15.37
C ILE A 302 -16.04 -24.27 16.57
N SER A 303 -14.93 -24.73 17.13
CA SER A 303 -14.90 -25.55 18.36
C SER A 303 -15.61 -24.85 19.54
N ARG A 304 -15.63 -23.51 19.61
CA ARG A 304 -16.35 -22.72 20.64
C ARG A 304 -17.81 -22.39 20.33
N ILE A 305 -18.22 -22.42 19.06
CA ILE A 305 -19.61 -22.15 18.65
C ILE A 305 -20.45 -23.44 18.71
N PHE A 306 -19.80 -24.59 18.51
CA PHE A 306 -20.39 -25.92 18.57
C PHE A 306 -19.91 -26.74 19.79
N SER A 307 -19.37 -26.09 20.83
CA SER A 307 -18.77 -26.78 21.99
C SER A 307 -19.81 -27.63 22.73
N GLU A 308 -19.62 -28.95 22.61
CA GLU A 308 -20.08 -30.06 23.45
C GLU A 308 -21.52 -30.00 23.99
N ALA A 309 -22.35 -30.89 23.45
CA ALA A 309 -23.53 -31.40 24.17
C ALA A 309 -23.08 -32.37 25.28
N GLY A 310 -22.60 -31.81 26.39
CA GLY A 310 -22.54 -32.41 27.73
C GLY A 310 -21.52 -33.53 27.98
N SER A 311 -20.56 -33.29 28.88
CA SER A 311 -20.04 -34.36 29.74
C SER A 311 -19.66 -33.87 31.14
N GLY A 312 -20.36 -34.37 32.16
CA GLY A 312 -19.86 -34.63 33.52
C GLY A 312 -19.36 -33.48 34.41
N THR A 313 -20.20 -33.11 35.38
CA THR A 313 -19.87 -32.60 36.74
C THR A 313 -18.83 -31.48 36.87
N GLU A 314 -19.38 -30.28 37.06
CA GLU A 314 -18.78 -29.01 37.51
C GLU A 314 -18.27 -28.07 36.40
N GLY A 315 -19.14 -27.11 36.06
CA GLY A 315 -18.71 -25.77 35.66
C GLY A 315 -18.85 -25.39 34.20
N LEU A 316 -20.07 -25.44 33.63
CA LEU A 316 -20.64 -24.49 32.66
C LEU A 316 -22.09 -24.93 32.36
N ASP A 317 -23.04 -23.99 32.39
CA ASP A 317 -24.50 -24.21 32.40
C ASP A 317 -24.99 -25.33 31.48
N ALA A 318 -25.54 -26.37 32.11
CA ALA A 318 -26.16 -27.55 31.51
C ALA A 318 -27.60 -27.26 31.05
N ASP A 319 -27.97 -27.69 29.83
CA ASP A 319 -28.79 -28.89 29.55
C ASP A 319 -29.42 -28.73 28.15
N LEU A 320 -28.88 -29.45 27.16
CA LEU A 320 -29.59 -29.74 25.91
C LEU A 320 -30.31 -31.07 26.13
N ASP A 321 -31.54 -31.00 26.65
CA ASP A 321 -32.40 -32.16 26.84
C ASP A 321 -32.95 -32.62 25.48
N ILE A 322 -32.48 -33.78 25.01
CA ILE A 322 -32.77 -34.38 23.70
C ILE A 322 -34.15 -35.05 23.75
N GLY A 323 -35.18 -34.24 24.01
CA GLY A 323 -36.57 -34.66 24.07
C GLY A 323 -37.56 -33.66 23.47
N SER A 324 -37.14 -32.45 23.11
CA SER A 324 -38.00 -31.44 22.46
C SER A 324 -37.19 -30.37 21.73
N ASN A 325 -36.88 -30.66 20.46
CA ASN A 325 -36.47 -29.80 19.34
C ASN A 325 -35.54 -28.59 19.58
N SER A 326 -34.40 -28.67 18.88
CA SER A 326 -33.43 -27.62 18.53
C SER A 326 -32.22 -27.46 19.45
N PHE A 327 -31.07 -27.98 19.00
CA PHE A 327 -29.76 -27.41 19.34
C PHE A 327 -29.66 -26.03 18.70
N VAL A 328 -30.04 -25.00 19.44
CA VAL A 328 -29.88 -23.61 19.01
C VAL A 328 -28.41 -23.26 19.17
N LEU A 329 -27.76 -22.83 18.10
CA LEU A 329 -26.42 -22.20 18.17
C LEU A 329 -26.38 -21.23 19.35
N SER A 330 -25.36 -21.35 20.20
CA SER A 330 -25.20 -20.49 21.38
C SER A 330 -25.09 -19.00 21.03
N ARG A 331 -24.83 -18.67 19.75
CA ARG A 331 -24.79 -17.31 19.19
C ARG A 331 -25.51 -17.23 17.84
N ARG A 332 -26.17 -16.10 17.56
CA ARG A 332 -26.82 -15.86 16.25
C ARG A 332 -25.76 -15.48 15.21
N LEU A 333 -25.83 -16.08 14.03
CA LEU A 333 -24.90 -15.80 12.93
C LEU A 333 -25.42 -14.66 12.04
N ARG A 334 -24.50 -13.86 11.48
CA ARG A 334 -24.80 -12.71 10.61
C ARG A 334 -24.06 -12.81 9.29
N GLN A 335 -24.63 -12.21 8.25
CA GLN A 335 -23.97 -12.06 6.95
C GLN A 335 -23.06 -10.82 6.94
N ALA A 336 -21.97 -10.87 6.17
CA ALA A 336 -21.14 -9.71 5.84
C ALA A 336 -21.97 -8.48 5.44
N ASP A 337 -21.67 -7.32 6.02
CA ASP A 337 -22.33 -6.05 5.69
C ASP A 337 -21.89 -5.54 4.31
N VAL A 338 -20.60 -5.71 4.00
CA VAL A 338 -20.02 -5.33 2.70
C VAL A 338 -19.04 -6.40 2.25
N THR A 339 -19.19 -6.84 1.01
CA THR A 339 -18.23 -7.74 0.35
C THR A 339 -17.61 -7.00 -0.82
N SER A 340 -16.29 -6.97 -0.89
CA SER A 340 -15.54 -6.40 -2.01
C SER A 340 -14.58 -7.44 -2.56
N SER A 341 -14.46 -7.50 -3.88
CA SER A 341 -13.49 -8.38 -4.54
C SER A 341 -12.38 -7.55 -5.17
N THR A 342 -11.19 -8.12 -5.26
CA THR A 342 -10.05 -7.55 -5.98
C THR A 342 -9.30 -8.65 -6.70
N GLU A 343 -8.95 -8.39 -7.94
CA GLU A 343 -8.10 -9.29 -8.72
C GLU A 343 -6.64 -9.01 -8.40
N VAL A 344 -5.93 -10.04 -7.95
CA VAL A 344 -4.48 -10.04 -7.74
C VAL A 344 -3.85 -11.06 -8.68
N PHE A 345 -2.63 -10.80 -9.12
CA PHE A 345 -1.93 -11.68 -10.06
C PHE A 345 -0.86 -12.50 -9.35
N ASP A 346 -0.81 -13.80 -9.63
CA ASP A 346 0.26 -14.67 -9.15
C ASP A 346 1.55 -14.51 -9.98
N SER A 347 2.64 -15.16 -9.55
CA SER A 347 3.94 -15.12 -10.22
C SER A 347 3.94 -15.75 -11.63
N GLN A 348 2.84 -16.41 -12.02
CA GLN A 348 2.62 -16.95 -13.35
C GLN A 348 1.70 -16.05 -14.19
N GLY A 349 1.25 -14.91 -13.64
CA GLY A 349 0.37 -13.96 -14.31
C GLY A 349 -1.10 -14.39 -14.34
N ASN A 350 -1.50 -15.42 -13.59
CA ASN A 350 -2.91 -15.80 -13.51
C ASN A 350 -3.64 -14.88 -12.53
N ALA A 351 -4.84 -14.44 -12.92
CA ALA A 351 -5.71 -13.67 -12.05
C ALA A 351 -6.29 -14.56 -10.94
N ARG A 352 -6.23 -14.05 -9.70
CA ARG A 352 -6.84 -14.62 -8.51
C ARG A 352 -7.78 -13.59 -7.92
N THR A 353 -9.03 -13.95 -7.67
CA THR A 353 -9.97 -13.05 -6.99
C THR A 353 -9.84 -13.24 -5.49
N VAL A 354 -9.38 -12.20 -4.80
CA VAL A 354 -9.45 -12.11 -3.35
C VAL A 354 -10.75 -11.43 -2.98
N VAL A 355 -11.57 -12.10 -2.19
CA VAL A 355 -12.81 -11.54 -1.64
C VAL A 355 -12.54 -11.11 -0.21
N THR A 356 -12.76 -9.84 0.08
CA THR A 356 -12.67 -9.26 1.42
C THR A 356 -14.08 -8.94 1.90
N THR A 357 -14.44 -9.50 3.04
CA THR A 357 -15.71 -9.28 3.70
C THR A 357 -15.50 -8.38 4.92
N PHE A 358 -16.41 -7.43 5.09
CA PHE A 358 -16.44 -6.53 6.24
C PHE A 358 -17.76 -6.77 6.99
N ALA A 359 -17.66 -6.97 8.29
CA ALA A 359 -18.79 -7.00 9.20
C ALA A 359 -18.59 -5.97 10.30
N ARG A 360 -19.69 -5.36 10.74
CA ARG A 360 -19.70 -4.50 11.91
C ARG A 360 -19.47 -5.33 13.16
N ASP A 361 -18.43 -4.98 13.91
CA ASP A 361 -18.25 -5.45 15.28
C ASP A 361 -19.36 -4.85 16.14
N THR A 362 -20.28 -5.68 16.62
CA THR A 362 -21.36 -5.25 17.51
C THR A 362 -21.16 -5.68 18.95
N ARG A 363 -19.94 -6.08 19.33
CA ARG A 363 -19.61 -6.15 20.75
C ARG A 363 -19.80 -4.76 21.33
N ASN A 364 -20.87 -4.60 22.09
CA ASN A 364 -20.77 -3.78 23.27
C ASN A 364 -19.76 -4.52 24.14
N VAL A 365 -18.49 -4.13 24.11
CA VAL A 365 -17.53 -4.58 25.12
C VAL A 365 -18.12 -4.12 26.46
N PRO A 366 -18.67 -5.01 27.30
CA PRO A 366 -19.29 -4.60 28.54
C PRO A 366 -18.14 -4.20 29.46
N GLY A 367 -17.94 -2.89 29.64
CA GLY A 367 -16.73 -2.36 30.30
C GLY A 367 -16.06 -1.13 29.66
N GLN A 368 -16.74 -0.32 28.86
CA GLN A 368 -16.44 1.13 28.87
C GLN A 368 -17.55 1.91 29.59
N THR A 369 -18.07 1.34 30.67
CA THR A 369 -18.60 2.12 31.81
C THR A 369 -17.52 2.37 32.86
N ASP A 370 -16.49 1.53 32.92
CA ASP A 370 -15.20 1.94 33.48
C ASP A 370 -14.46 2.70 32.39
N THR A 371 -14.85 3.96 32.18
CA THR A 371 -13.91 4.88 31.59
C THR A 371 -12.70 4.86 32.54
N LEU A 372 -11.58 4.27 32.10
CA LEU A 372 -10.32 4.53 32.79
C LEU A 372 -10.16 6.04 32.84
N LEU A 373 -9.62 6.56 33.93
CA LEU A 373 -9.34 8.00 34.10
C LEU A 373 -8.60 8.66 32.91
N THR A 374 -7.97 7.86 32.04
CA THR A 374 -7.35 8.29 30.79
C THR A 374 -8.31 8.94 29.77
N ASN A 375 -9.63 8.73 29.91
CA ASN A 375 -10.65 9.17 28.94
C ASN A 375 -11.37 10.46 29.34
N LEU A 376 -10.83 11.24 30.28
CA LEU A 376 -11.36 12.56 30.64
C LEU A 376 -10.90 13.62 29.63
N PHE A 377 -11.80 14.53 29.26
CA PHE A 377 -11.53 15.62 28.31
C PHE A 377 -11.74 16.99 28.97
N ASP A 378 -10.99 18.00 28.55
CA ASP A 378 -11.15 19.40 28.99
C ASP A 378 -12.30 20.12 28.25
N ASP A 379 -12.52 21.40 28.58
CA ASP A 379 -13.54 22.27 27.96
C ASP A 379 -13.46 22.42 26.43
N ALA A 380 -12.32 22.04 25.85
CA ALA A 380 -12.06 22.09 24.43
C ALA A 380 -12.00 20.68 23.80
N GLU A 381 -12.55 19.67 24.49
CA GLU A 381 -12.57 18.26 24.09
C GLU A 381 -11.16 17.65 23.90
N ARG A 382 -10.14 18.18 24.59
CA ARG A 382 -8.80 17.59 24.59
C ARG A 382 -8.63 16.62 25.75
N SER A 383 -7.97 15.49 25.51
CA SER A 383 -7.65 14.54 26.58
C SER A 383 -6.87 15.23 27.71
N ALA A 384 -7.32 15.04 28.95
CA ALA A 384 -6.76 15.66 30.15
C ALA A 384 -5.37 15.13 30.55
N GLY A 385 -4.81 14.16 29.79
CA GLY A 385 -3.42 13.71 29.94
C GLY A 385 -3.12 12.92 31.22
N ILE A 386 -4.13 12.28 31.82
CA ILE A 386 -3.99 11.51 33.07
C ILE A 386 -3.25 10.20 32.80
N THR A 387 -2.15 9.94 33.51
CA THR A 387 -1.36 8.70 33.43
C THR A 387 -1.28 8.00 34.78
N VAL A 388 -0.86 6.72 34.80
CA VAL A 388 -0.64 6.00 36.06
C VAL A 388 0.45 6.70 36.87
N GLY A 389 0.13 7.09 38.11
CA GLY A 389 0.97 7.91 38.98
C GLY A 389 0.52 9.37 39.10
N SER A 390 -0.41 9.85 38.25
CA SER A 390 -1.01 11.18 38.40
C SER A 390 -1.79 11.28 39.72
N THR A 391 -1.80 12.47 40.34
CA THR A 391 -2.57 12.75 41.57
C THR A 391 -3.69 13.75 41.27
N ILE A 392 -4.91 13.45 41.70
CA ILE A 392 -6.06 14.33 41.54
C ILE A 392 -6.34 15.06 42.84
N VAL A 393 -6.51 16.37 42.73
CA VAL A 393 -6.62 17.28 43.87
C VAL A 393 -7.82 18.20 43.68
N ILE A 394 -8.54 18.48 44.76
CA ILE A 394 -9.52 19.57 44.82
C ILE A 394 -8.82 20.78 45.41
N ALA A 395 -8.77 21.86 44.62
CA ALA A 395 -8.35 23.16 45.10
C ALA A 395 -9.61 24.04 45.25
N SER A 396 -9.80 24.59 46.45
CA SER A 396 -10.81 25.63 46.71
C SER A 396 -10.10 26.92 47.13
N THR A 397 -10.60 28.05 46.65
CA THR A 397 -10.09 29.38 47.05
C THR A 397 -10.91 30.04 48.15
N SER A 398 -12.00 29.40 48.61
CA SER A 398 -12.84 29.92 49.70
C SER A 398 -13.45 28.81 50.57
N ASP A 399 -13.77 29.16 51.82
CA ASP A 399 -14.32 28.26 52.83
C ASP A 399 -15.54 27.50 52.30
N LEU A 400 -15.47 26.16 52.30
CA LEU A 400 -16.57 25.25 51.91
C LEU A 400 -17.71 25.18 52.96
N GLY A 401 -18.01 26.31 53.61
CA GLY A 401 -19.18 26.45 54.48
C GLY A 401 -19.04 25.86 55.87
N GLY A 402 -17.88 26.01 56.53
CA GLY A 402 -17.72 25.56 57.91
C GLY A 402 -16.37 25.85 58.56
N GLY A 403 -15.98 27.12 58.68
CA GLY A 403 -15.00 27.63 59.66
C GLY A 403 -13.57 27.06 59.67
N ALA A 404 -13.24 26.10 58.82
CA ALA A 404 -11.89 25.63 58.57
C ALA A 404 -11.52 25.98 57.13
N ALA A 405 -10.72 27.04 56.98
CA ALA A 405 -10.07 27.33 55.71
C ALA A 405 -9.20 26.14 55.33
N ILE A 406 -9.55 25.50 54.21
CA ILE A 406 -8.68 24.54 53.57
C ILE A 406 -7.54 25.35 52.95
N GLY A 407 -6.53 25.68 53.75
CA GLY A 407 -5.28 26.24 53.25
C GLY A 407 -4.37 25.19 52.58
N ALA A 408 -4.86 23.97 52.37
CA ALA A 408 -4.09 22.85 51.84
C ALA A 408 -4.95 22.03 50.87
N ASP A 409 -4.53 22.01 49.61
CA ASP A 409 -5.00 21.13 48.54
C ASP A 409 -5.39 19.73 49.03
N LEU A 410 -6.64 19.32 48.81
CA LEU A 410 -7.15 18.03 49.25
C LEU A 410 -6.96 16.99 48.16
N THR A 411 -6.07 16.02 48.41
CA THR A 411 -5.87 14.89 47.51
C THR A 411 -7.09 13.98 47.53
N VAL A 412 -7.67 13.73 46.35
CA VAL A 412 -8.83 12.86 46.16
C VAL A 412 -8.37 11.42 45.92
N THR A 413 -7.49 11.23 44.95
CA THR A 413 -7.05 9.91 44.49
C THR A 413 -5.66 10.01 43.87
N THR A 414 -4.82 9.00 44.10
CA THR A 414 -3.62 8.75 43.27
C THR A 414 -3.96 7.66 42.25
N VAL A 415 -3.80 7.98 40.97
CA VAL A 415 -4.19 7.12 39.85
C VAL A 415 -3.25 5.91 39.80
N THR A 416 -3.80 4.73 40.04
CA THR A 416 -3.10 3.44 39.91
C THR A 416 -3.70 2.63 38.75
N ALA A 417 -2.99 1.60 38.27
CA ALA A 417 -3.47 0.79 37.16
C ALA A 417 -4.83 0.14 37.50
N GLY A 418 -5.86 0.45 36.72
CA GLY A 418 -7.23 -0.07 36.94
C GLY A 418 -8.16 0.83 37.75
N THR A 419 -7.74 2.06 38.12
CA THR A 419 -8.66 3.04 38.73
C THR A 419 -9.77 3.46 37.75
N THR A 420 -11.02 3.40 38.22
CA THR A 420 -12.22 3.70 37.45
C THR A 420 -12.79 5.08 37.78
N LEU A 421 -13.70 5.63 36.95
CA LEU A 421 -14.43 6.86 37.31
C LEU A 421 -15.36 6.68 38.52
N GLU A 422 -15.83 5.46 38.79
CA GLU A 422 -16.69 5.16 39.93
C GLU A 422 -15.89 5.14 41.24
N ASP A 423 -14.64 4.69 41.20
CA ASP A 423 -13.70 4.82 42.33
C ASP A 423 -13.44 6.31 42.63
N LEU A 424 -13.20 7.12 41.58
CA LEU A 424 -13.03 8.56 41.74
C LEU A 424 -14.29 9.24 42.30
N ARG A 425 -15.48 8.81 41.88
CA ARG A 425 -16.76 9.31 42.42
C ARG A 425 -16.84 9.09 43.93
N ALA A 426 -16.52 7.88 44.38
CA ALA A 426 -16.59 7.48 45.79
C ALA A 426 -15.54 8.19 46.65
N ASP A 427 -14.31 8.32 46.14
CA ASP A 427 -13.23 9.06 46.81
C ASP A 427 -13.55 10.56 46.89
N LEU A 428 -14.11 11.14 45.82
CA LEU A 428 -14.55 12.54 45.77
C LEU A 428 -15.66 12.81 46.80
N GLU A 429 -16.66 11.92 46.89
CA GLU A 429 -17.73 12.01 47.88
C GLU A 429 -17.18 11.92 49.32
N THR A 430 -16.22 11.04 49.55
CA THR A 430 -15.56 10.88 50.85
C THR A 430 -14.74 12.12 51.22
N ALA A 431 -13.94 12.64 50.29
CA ALA A 431 -13.12 13.83 50.45
C ALA A 431 -13.98 15.05 50.77
N LEU A 432 -15.09 15.26 50.05
CA LEU A 432 -16.00 16.38 50.28
C LEU A 432 -16.73 16.31 51.62
N ASN A 433 -17.11 15.10 52.06
CA ASN A 433 -17.74 14.93 53.37
C ASN A 433 -16.73 15.02 54.54
N SER A 434 -15.42 14.93 54.28
CA SER A 434 -14.38 15.12 55.29
C SER A 434 -14.16 16.59 55.67
N VAL A 435 -14.61 17.54 54.83
CA VAL A 435 -14.44 18.97 55.07
C VAL A 435 -15.78 19.70 55.16
N GLY A 436 -16.24 19.94 56.40
CA GLY A 436 -17.32 20.88 56.71
C GLY A 436 -18.73 20.41 56.34
N GLY A 437 -19.41 19.80 57.33
CA GLY A 437 -20.85 19.50 57.31
C GLY A 437 -21.23 18.35 56.36
N GLY A 438 -21.48 17.17 56.94
CA GLY A 438 -21.84 15.98 56.17
C GLY A 438 -23.17 16.11 55.41
N GLY A 439 -23.33 15.27 54.37
CA GLY A 439 -24.55 15.20 53.56
C GLY A 439 -24.37 15.68 52.12
N LYS A 440 -23.14 15.77 51.62
CA LYS A 440 -22.84 16.06 50.22
C LYS A 440 -22.84 14.74 49.44
N THR A 441 -23.53 14.67 48.31
CA THR A 441 -23.57 13.47 47.47
C THR A 441 -23.02 13.75 46.08
N VAL A 442 -22.34 12.76 45.50
CA VAL A 442 -21.72 12.86 44.17
C VAL A 442 -22.33 11.78 43.28
N THR A 443 -22.98 12.20 42.20
CA THR A 443 -23.58 11.32 41.20
C THR A 443 -22.80 11.41 39.90
N LEU A 444 -22.37 10.27 39.36
CA LEU A 444 -21.79 10.18 38.03
C LEU A 444 -22.91 10.14 36.99
N LEU A 445 -22.91 11.11 36.08
CA LEU A 445 -23.88 11.21 35.00
C LEU A 445 -23.45 10.33 33.81
N PRO A 446 -24.40 9.91 32.94
CA PRO A 446 -24.10 9.06 31.78
C PRO A 446 -23.14 9.66 30.75
N ASP A 447 -22.90 10.97 30.81
CA ASP A 447 -21.95 11.71 29.98
C ASP A 447 -20.53 11.77 30.60
N GLY A 448 -20.30 11.09 31.73
CA GLY A 448 -19.03 11.06 32.44
C GLY A 448 -18.80 12.26 33.38
N SER A 449 -19.75 13.19 33.48
CA SER A 449 -19.65 14.34 34.37
C SER A 449 -20.10 14.01 35.80
N PHE A 450 -19.54 14.71 36.80
CA PHE A 450 -19.93 14.54 38.20
C PHE A 450 -20.87 15.67 38.63
N GLN A 451 -22.07 15.29 39.08
CA GLN A 451 -23.01 16.21 39.71
C GLN A 451 -22.87 16.13 41.23
N ILE A 452 -22.65 17.27 41.88
CA ILE A 452 -22.53 17.36 43.33
C ILE A 452 -23.78 18.03 43.89
N SER A 453 -24.46 17.34 44.78
CA SER A 453 -25.56 17.89 45.56
C SER A 453 -25.06 18.23 46.96
N SER A 454 -25.30 19.45 47.42
CA SER A 454 -24.88 19.89 48.75
C SER A 454 -25.97 20.68 49.46
N PRO A 455 -26.21 20.44 50.76
CA PRO A 455 -27.14 21.24 51.57
C PRO A 455 -26.61 22.63 51.94
N THR A 456 -25.35 22.94 51.60
CA THR A 456 -24.72 24.24 51.84
C THR A 456 -24.08 24.77 50.56
N ALA A 457 -24.06 26.10 50.37
CA ALA A 457 -23.47 26.71 49.19
C ALA A 457 -21.97 26.41 49.08
N ILE A 458 -21.57 25.91 47.92
CA ILE A 458 -20.17 25.65 47.57
C ILE A 458 -19.76 26.63 46.47
N ASN A 459 -18.82 27.53 46.77
CA ASN A 459 -18.31 28.51 45.82
C ASN A 459 -16.90 28.13 45.37
N ASP A 460 -16.63 28.25 44.07
CA ASP A 460 -15.29 28.17 43.44
C ASP A 460 -14.46 26.91 43.76
N MET A 461 -15.04 25.72 43.57
CA MET A 461 -14.27 24.47 43.51
C MET A 461 -13.67 24.21 42.13
N ARG A 462 -12.41 23.78 42.10
CA ARG A 462 -11.73 23.31 40.90
C ARG A 462 -11.10 21.93 41.16
N VAL A 463 -11.21 21.04 40.17
CA VAL A 463 -10.50 19.77 40.15
C VAL A 463 -9.27 19.94 39.28
N LEU A 464 -8.11 19.66 39.85
CA LEU A 464 -6.81 19.74 39.20
C LEU A 464 -6.21 18.35 39.10
N VAL A 465 -5.51 18.11 37.99
CA VAL A 465 -4.73 16.90 37.75
C VAL A 465 -3.25 17.28 37.78
N ASP A 466 -2.48 16.64 38.66
CA ASP A 466 -1.02 16.70 38.64
C ASP A 466 -0.45 15.41 38.03
N PRO A 467 0.19 15.47 36.86
CA PRO A 467 0.79 14.28 36.24
C PRO A 467 2.04 13.77 36.97
N ASP A 468 2.69 14.57 37.83
CA ASP A 468 3.91 14.18 38.55
C ASP A 468 3.63 13.99 40.06
N ALA A 469 3.69 12.75 40.54
CA ALA A 469 3.50 12.44 41.97
C ALA A 469 4.56 13.14 42.86
N GLY A 470 4.18 14.25 43.50
CA GLY A 470 4.90 14.81 44.65
C GLY A 470 5.54 16.20 44.48
N GLY A 471 5.16 16.98 43.46
CA GLY A 471 5.57 18.38 43.30
C GLY A 471 4.51 19.39 43.73
N ALA A 472 4.90 20.66 43.93
CA ALA A 472 3.92 21.75 44.02
C ALA A 472 3.30 21.99 42.62
N LEU A 473 1.97 22.02 42.55
CA LEU A 473 1.19 22.15 41.30
C LEU A 473 1.74 23.27 40.40
N PRO A 474 2.11 23.00 39.13
CA PRO A 474 2.49 24.04 38.19
C PRO A 474 1.29 24.92 37.83
N PRO A 475 1.50 26.19 37.42
CA PRO A 475 0.44 27.17 37.17
C PRO A 475 -0.48 26.84 35.96
N ALA A 476 -0.26 25.72 35.28
CA ALA A 476 -1.01 25.28 34.10
C ALA A 476 -1.54 23.83 34.26
N ALA A 477 -2.03 23.48 35.46
CA ALA A 477 -2.80 22.25 35.63
C ALA A 477 -4.10 22.32 34.80
N THR A 478 -4.37 21.27 34.02
CA THR A 478 -5.58 21.17 33.18
C THR A 478 -6.79 20.99 34.09
N ALA A 479 -7.73 21.93 34.06
CA ALA A 479 -8.96 21.85 34.83
C ALA A 479 -9.94 20.89 34.15
N LEU A 480 -10.46 19.92 34.89
CA LEU A 480 -11.58 19.09 34.44
C LEU A 480 -12.88 19.89 34.65
N THR A 481 -13.70 19.99 33.61
CA THR A 481 -14.78 20.97 33.64
C THR A 481 -16.09 20.45 34.22
N ARG A 482 -16.67 21.32 35.04
CA ARG A 482 -18.09 21.48 35.39
C ARG A 482 -18.60 20.54 36.48
N ILE A 483 -18.22 20.88 37.70
CA ILE A 483 -19.06 20.64 38.87
C ILE A 483 -20.19 21.67 38.86
N PHE A 484 -21.41 21.24 38.55
CA PHE A 484 -22.59 22.05 38.85
C PHE A 484 -22.91 21.88 40.33
N ALA A 485 -22.54 22.85 41.15
CA ALA A 485 -23.07 22.97 42.50
C ALA A 485 -24.47 23.59 42.39
N ASN A 486 -25.51 22.75 42.34
CA ASN A 486 -26.86 23.29 42.48
C ASN A 486 -27.14 23.46 43.98
N THR A 487 -27.41 24.70 44.39
CA THR A 487 -28.07 24.97 45.67
C THR A 487 -29.55 25.08 45.35
N ASP A 488 -30.31 24.02 45.59
CA ASP A 488 -31.75 24.21 45.73
C ASP A 488 -31.98 24.90 47.10
N PRO A 489 -32.94 25.84 47.24
CA PRO A 489 -33.26 26.45 48.52
C PRO A 489 -33.72 25.44 49.58
#